data_AF-A0A816DBX8-F1
#
_entry.id   AF-A0A816DBX8-F1
#
_cell.length_a   1.000
_cell.length_b   1.000
_cell.length_c   1.000
_cell.angle_alpha   90.00
_cell.angle_beta   90.00
_cell.angle_gamma   90.00
#
_symmetry.space_group_name_H-M   'P 1'
#
loop_
_entity.id
_entity.type
_entity.pdbx_description
1 polymer ?
#
loop_
_entity_poly.entity_id
_entity_poly.type
_entity_poly.pdbx_seq_one_letter_code
_entity_poly.pdbx_strand_id
1 'polypeptide(L)'
;MYPILKPVSQTIAINVPVADADGDIIRCRWATASNGVDECGGVCPPSSLPAGTSIYPNCTILITGQIVDDWLAVALTVEDFINSSSTDPLSSVPVQFLVQVVSQASCTSSPTIIGKSPQQSCTLILFGQTFVSQLILINNCGSNVTIIDMTTLAFPGMVRESSTQLNTTTYYSDLS
;
A
#
# COMPACT_ATOMS: atom_id res chain seq x y z
N MET A 1 1.58 13.22 3.64
CA MET A 1 1.11 11.85 3.38
C MET A 1 0.51 11.87 1.98
N TYR A 2 1.08 11.12 1.04
CA TYR A 2 0.57 11.08 -0.33
C TYR A 2 -0.51 9.98 -0.43
N PRO A 3 -1.68 10.26 -1.04
CA PRO A 3 -2.73 9.26 -1.19
C PRO A 3 -2.34 8.17 -2.18
N ILE A 4 -2.96 7.00 -2.01
CA ILE A 4 -2.98 6.02 -3.09
C ILE A 4 -4.08 6.44 -4.08
N LEU A 5 -3.72 6.75 -5.32
CA LEU A 5 -4.68 7.14 -6.37
C LEU A 5 -5.33 5.90 -6.98
N LYS A 6 -6.67 5.86 -7.09
CA LYS A 6 -7.42 4.73 -7.67
C LYS A 6 -8.48 5.16 -8.68
N PRO A 7 -8.57 4.51 -9.86
CA PRO A 7 -9.63 4.80 -10.82
C PRO A 7 -11.03 4.52 -10.25
N VAL A 8 -11.96 5.42 -10.54
CA VAL A 8 -13.39 5.22 -10.23
C VAL A 8 -13.96 3.97 -10.91
N SER A 9 -14.87 3.30 -10.23
CA SER A 9 -15.59 2.09 -10.68
C SER A 9 -14.71 0.88 -10.99
N GLN A 10 -13.43 0.89 -10.59
CA GLN A 10 -12.52 -0.24 -10.74
C GLN A 10 -12.22 -0.85 -9.36
N THR A 11 -12.46 -2.15 -9.21
CA THR A 11 -11.98 -2.90 -8.04
C THR A 11 -10.49 -3.12 -8.18
N ILE A 12 -9.76 -2.77 -7.12
CA ILE A 12 -8.31 -2.86 -7.08
C ILE A 12 -7.86 -3.59 -5.83
N ALA A 13 -6.74 -4.30 -5.94
CA ALA A 13 -6.07 -4.92 -4.81
C ALA A 13 -5.00 -3.99 -4.27
N ILE A 14 -5.07 -3.67 -2.98
CA ILE A 14 -4.00 -2.98 -2.24
C ILE A 14 -3.33 -4.02 -1.36
N ASN A 15 -2.06 -4.30 -1.62
CA ASN A 15 -1.25 -5.13 -0.75
C ASN A 15 -0.54 -4.23 0.27
N VAL A 16 -0.80 -4.45 1.56
CA VAL A 16 -0.09 -3.76 2.64
C VAL A 16 1.20 -4.54 2.90
N PRO A 17 2.38 -3.94 2.64
CA PRO A 17 3.64 -4.63 2.88
C PRO A 17 3.80 -4.83 4.39
N VAL A 18 4.00 -6.10 4.77
CA VAL A 18 4.28 -6.52 6.14
C VAL A 18 5.57 -7.32 6.13
N ALA A 19 6.37 -7.13 7.17
CA ALA A 19 7.62 -7.84 7.37
C ALA A 19 7.58 -8.44 8.77
N ASP A 20 8.02 -9.69 8.86
CA ASP A 20 8.12 -10.42 10.10
C ASP A 20 9.55 -10.98 10.23
N ALA A 21 10.14 -10.86 11.42
CA ALA A 21 11.57 -11.08 11.62
C ALA A 21 11.90 -12.48 12.18
N ASP A 22 10.95 -13.08 12.91
CA ASP A 22 11.08 -14.33 13.65
C ASP A 22 10.33 -15.51 13.02
N GLY A 23 9.57 -15.29 11.95
CA GLY A 23 8.90 -16.33 11.16
C GLY A 23 7.48 -16.65 11.63
N ASP A 24 6.88 -15.75 12.40
CA ASP A 24 5.52 -15.80 12.87
C ASP A 24 4.51 -15.50 11.75
N ILE A 25 3.25 -15.85 12.01
CA ILE A 25 2.15 -15.75 11.05
C ILE A 25 1.50 -14.37 11.16
N ILE A 26 1.75 -13.53 10.16
CA ILE A 26 1.06 -12.24 10.04
C ILE A 26 -0.35 -12.41 9.48
N ARG A 27 -1.33 -11.78 10.13
CA ARG A 27 -2.68 -11.62 9.63
C ARG A 27 -3.17 -10.20 9.77
N CYS A 28 -3.99 -9.75 8.82
CA CYS A 28 -4.65 -8.46 8.89
C CYS A 28 -6.15 -8.58 9.10
N ARG A 29 -6.71 -7.62 9.84
CA ARG A 29 -8.14 -7.41 10.03
C ARG A 29 -8.47 -5.91 9.98
N TRP A 30 -9.75 -5.58 9.85
CA TRP A 30 -10.19 -4.20 10.03
C TRP A 30 -9.91 -3.73 11.46
N ALA A 31 -9.51 -2.46 11.57
CA ALA A 31 -9.39 -1.78 12.85
C ALA A 31 -10.80 -1.59 13.44
N THR A 32 -10.90 -1.72 14.76
CA THR A 32 -12.17 -1.62 15.48
C THR A 32 -12.14 -0.52 16.53
N ALA A 33 -13.31 0.03 16.85
CA ALA A 33 -13.51 0.87 18.01
C ALA A 33 -14.45 0.13 18.96
N SER A 34 -13.87 -0.59 19.93
CA SER A 34 -14.63 -1.40 20.88
C SER A 34 -13.96 -1.41 22.24
N ASN A 35 -14.74 -1.65 23.30
CA ASN A 35 -14.24 -1.78 24.67
C ASN A 35 -13.38 -0.59 25.15
N GLY A 36 -13.67 0.62 24.68
CA GLY A 36 -12.93 1.83 25.05
C GLY A 36 -11.59 2.02 24.34
N VAL A 37 -11.23 1.14 23.40
CA VAL A 37 -10.06 1.28 22.51
C VAL A 37 -10.56 1.65 21.12
N ASP A 38 -10.03 2.74 20.57
CA ASP A 38 -10.30 3.18 19.19
C ASP A 38 -9.04 2.96 18.33
N GLU A 39 -8.96 1.82 17.65
CA GLU A 39 -7.85 1.49 16.75
C GLU A 39 -7.96 2.25 15.41
N CYS A 40 -9.16 2.74 15.06
CA CYS A 40 -9.46 3.33 13.76
C CYS A 40 -9.45 4.86 13.79
N GLY A 41 -9.31 5.50 14.95
CA GLY A 41 -9.32 6.96 15.08
C GLY A 41 -10.57 7.62 14.52
N GLY A 42 -11.73 6.96 14.66
CA GLY A 42 -13.01 7.42 14.15
C GLY A 42 -13.36 7.04 12.70
N VAL A 43 -12.49 6.34 11.96
CA VAL A 43 -12.77 5.89 10.57
C VAL A 43 -12.90 4.37 10.44
N CYS A 44 -13.66 3.74 11.34
CA CYS A 44 -13.81 2.29 11.42
C CYS A 44 -14.55 1.68 10.21
N PRO A 45 -13.92 0.73 9.50
CA PRO A 45 -14.61 -0.11 8.53
C PRO A 45 -15.61 -1.08 9.21
N PRO A 46 -16.64 -1.56 8.50
CA PRO A 46 -16.90 -1.32 7.09
C PRO A 46 -17.61 0.01 6.79
N SER A 47 -18.14 0.71 7.80
CA SER A 47 -18.96 1.92 7.60
C SER A 47 -18.21 3.10 7.00
N SER A 48 -16.89 3.19 7.21
CA SER A 48 -16.05 4.24 6.63
C SER A 48 -15.66 3.99 5.17
N LEU A 49 -15.98 2.81 4.61
CA LEU A 49 -15.55 2.38 3.28
C LEU A 49 -16.75 2.02 2.39
N PRO A 50 -16.59 2.04 1.05
CA PRO A 50 -17.66 1.66 0.13
C PRO A 50 -18.14 0.22 0.35
N ALA A 51 -19.43 -0.03 0.12
CA ALA A 51 -20.00 -1.36 0.22
C ALA A 51 -19.28 -2.36 -0.70
N GLY A 52 -18.99 -3.55 -0.18
CA GLY A 52 -18.24 -4.59 -0.89
C GLY A 52 -16.72 -4.51 -0.73
N THR A 53 -16.21 -3.52 0.02
CA THR A 53 -14.79 -3.49 0.41
C THR A 53 -14.46 -4.65 1.35
N SER A 54 -13.38 -5.37 1.09
CA SER A 54 -12.96 -6.54 1.86
C SER A 54 -11.46 -6.51 2.19
N ILE A 55 -11.10 -7.17 3.29
CA ILE A 55 -9.72 -7.43 3.67
C ILE A 55 -9.51 -8.93 3.84
N TYR A 56 -8.40 -9.42 3.32
CA TYR A 56 -7.97 -10.80 3.48
C TYR A 56 -6.89 -10.92 4.56
N PRO A 57 -6.76 -12.09 5.21
CA PRO A 57 -5.73 -12.31 6.23
C PRO A 57 -4.31 -12.02 5.73
N ASN A 58 -4.01 -12.21 4.46
CA ASN A 58 -2.70 -11.89 3.86
C ASN A 58 -2.48 -10.39 3.60
N CYS A 59 -3.19 -9.52 4.32
CA CYS A 59 -3.06 -8.06 4.24
C CYS A 59 -3.33 -7.48 2.84
N THR A 60 -4.19 -8.16 2.08
CA THR A 60 -4.69 -7.66 0.79
C THR A 60 -6.09 -7.10 0.97
N ILE A 61 -6.29 -5.87 0.52
CA ILE A 61 -7.58 -5.17 0.55
C ILE A 61 -8.14 -5.11 -0.87
N LEU A 62 -9.40 -5.48 -1.05
CA LEU A 62 -10.16 -5.17 -2.27
C LEU A 62 -11.09 -4.01 -1.99
N ILE A 63 -10.97 -2.94 -2.77
CA ILE A 63 -11.77 -1.73 -2.64
C ILE A 63 -12.16 -1.20 -4.01
N THR A 64 -13.33 -0.56 -4.10
CA THR A 64 -13.84 0.06 -5.33
C THR A 64 -14.27 1.49 -5.01
N GLY A 65 -13.59 2.47 -5.62
CA GLY A 65 -14.01 3.87 -5.52
C GLY A 65 -15.26 4.13 -6.37
N GLN A 66 -16.30 4.75 -5.81
CA GLN A 66 -17.57 4.96 -6.50
C GLN A 66 -17.75 6.38 -7.05
N ILE A 67 -17.12 7.37 -6.42
CA ILE A 67 -17.29 8.79 -6.71
C ILE A 67 -15.90 9.37 -7.00
N VAL A 68 -15.75 10.09 -8.12
CA VAL A 68 -14.50 10.78 -8.46
C VAL A 68 -14.24 11.90 -7.44
N ASP A 69 -12.97 12.10 -7.10
CA ASP A 69 -12.45 13.05 -6.11
C ASP A 69 -12.81 12.73 -4.65
N ASP A 70 -13.42 11.58 -4.39
CA ASP A 70 -13.70 11.09 -3.04
C ASP A 70 -12.44 10.55 -2.34
N TRP A 71 -12.44 10.64 -1.02
CA TRP A 71 -11.34 10.21 -0.15
C TRP A 71 -11.80 9.08 0.76
N LEU A 72 -11.19 7.90 0.57
CA LEU A 72 -11.49 6.71 1.36
C LEU A 72 -10.41 6.56 2.43
N ALA A 73 -10.82 6.64 3.70
CA ALA A 73 -9.95 6.43 4.84
C ALA A 73 -9.93 4.96 5.24
N VAL A 74 -8.78 4.32 5.05
CA VAL A 74 -8.59 2.90 5.36
C VAL A 74 -7.89 2.77 6.70
N ALA A 75 -8.50 2.02 7.62
CA ALA A 75 -7.91 1.68 8.92
C ALA A 75 -7.97 0.17 9.16
N LEU A 76 -6.80 -0.43 9.41
CA LEU A 76 -6.64 -1.86 9.65
C LEU A 76 -5.65 -2.11 10.80
N THR A 77 -5.64 -3.32 11.32
CA THR A 77 -4.64 -3.78 12.28
C THR A 77 -3.85 -4.92 11.66
N VAL A 78 -2.52 -4.79 11.68
CA VAL A 78 -1.58 -5.88 11.36
C VAL A 78 -1.29 -6.60 12.65
N GLU A 79 -1.53 -7.91 12.67
CA GLU A 79 -1.39 -8.75 13.84
C GLU A 79 -0.42 -9.89 13.59
N ASP A 80 0.35 -10.19 14.60
CA ASP A 80 1.39 -11.20 14.59
C ASP A 80 1.02 -12.38 15.48
N PHE A 81 1.29 -13.60 15.04
CA PHE A 81 0.85 -14.83 15.71
C PHE A 81 1.90 -15.93 15.62
N ILE A 82 2.18 -16.55 16.77
CA ILE A 82 3.13 -17.67 16.89
C ILE A 82 2.89 -18.85 15.93
N ASN A 83 1.64 -19.06 15.47
CA ASN A 83 1.31 -20.04 14.42
C ASN A 83 -0.10 -19.80 13.86
N SER A 84 -0.45 -20.56 12.81
CA SER A 84 -1.73 -20.46 12.10
C SER A 84 -2.97 -20.81 12.93
N SER A 85 -2.80 -21.56 14.02
CA SER A 85 -3.89 -21.98 14.92
C SER A 85 -4.10 -21.02 16.09
N SER A 86 -3.16 -20.11 16.36
CA SER A 86 -3.31 -19.12 17.42
C SER A 86 -4.48 -18.19 17.14
N THR A 87 -5.21 -17.81 18.18
CA THR A 87 -6.27 -16.78 18.11
C THR A 87 -5.86 -15.48 18.77
N ASP A 88 -4.81 -15.51 19.60
CA ASP A 88 -4.32 -14.36 20.34
C ASP A 88 -3.05 -13.84 19.69
N PRO A 89 -3.01 -12.56 19.29
CA PRO A 89 -1.84 -11.97 18.66
C PRO A 89 -0.74 -11.70 19.70
N LEU A 90 0.52 -11.92 19.31
CA LEU A 90 1.71 -11.53 20.07
C LEU A 90 1.90 -10.01 20.02
N SER A 91 1.62 -9.41 18.86
CA SER A 91 1.66 -7.97 18.65
C SER A 91 0.55 -7.49 17.72
N SER A 92 0.16 -6.22 17.86
CA SER A 92 -0.89 -5.58 17.06
C SER A 92 -0.50 -4.15 16.74
N VAL A 93 -0.42 -3.81 15.45
CA VAL A 93 -0.02 -2.49 14.96
C VAL A 93 -1.16 -1.90 14.12
N PRO A 94 -1.77 -0.78 14.55
CA PRO A 94 -2.77 -0.10 13.74
C PRO A 94 -2.09 0.63 12.57
N VAL A 95 -2.67 0.49 11.37
CA VAL A 95 -2.21 1.12 10.14
C VAL A 95 -3.36 1.89 9.53
N GLN A 96 -3.11 3.16 9.18
CA GLN A 96 -4.09 4.03 8.56
C GLN A 96 -3.48 4.74 7.35
N PHE A 97 -4.25 4.82 6.27
CA PHE A 97 -3.87 5.55 5.07
C PHE A 97 -5.09 6.03 4.29
N LEU A 98 -4.86 6.95 3.35
CA LEU A 98 -5.89 7.53 2.51
C LEU A 98 -5.77 7.02 1.07
N VAL A 99 -6.92 6.74 0.46
CA VAL A 99 -7.07 6.41 -0.96
C VAL A 99 -7.89 7.51 -1.61
N GLN A 100 -7.37 8.14 -2.66
CA GLN A 100 -8.11 9.12 -3.43
C GLN A 100 -8.67 8.48 -4.70
N VAL A 101 -9.96 8.63 -4.93
CA VAL A 101 -10.62 8.15 -6.14
C VAL A 101 -10.44 9.18 -7.24
N VAL A 102 -9.90 8.76 -8.38
CA VAL A 102 -9.60 9.62 -9.53
C VAL A 102 -10.36 9.18 -10.76
N SER A 103 -10.51 10.09 -11.72
CA SER A 103 -11.07 9.75 -13.04
C SER A 103 -10.26 8.63 -13.69
N GLN A 104 -10.94 7.68 -14.32
CA GLN A 104 -10.27 6.62 -15.07
C GLN A 104 -9.44 7.23 -16.21
N ALA A 105 -8.16 6.86 -16.28
CA ALA A 105 -7.31 7.23 -17.40
C ALA A 105 -7.80 6.56 -18.69
N SER A 106 -7.44 7.12 -19.85
CA SER A 106 -7.70 6.50 -21.16
C SER A 106 -7.09 5.10 -21.29
N CYS A 107 -6.10 4.79 -20.45
CA CYS A 107 -5.56 3.45 -20.30
C CYS A 107 -6.12 2.72 -19.09
N THR A 108 -6.59 1.50 -19.32
CA THR A 108 -7.12 0.60 -18.28
C THR A 108 -6.05 -0.33 -17.67
N SER A 109 -4.88 -0.44 -18.30
CA SER A 109 -3.77 -1.26 -17.81
C SER A 109 -3.00 -0.51 -16.72
N SER A 110 -2.93 -1.07 -15.51
CA SER A 110 -2.10 -0.52 -14.44
C SER A 110 -0.61 -0.57 -14.81
N PRO A 111 0.21 0.40 -14.40
CA PRO A 111 1.67 0.33 -14.55
C PRO A 111 2.27 -0.87 -13.81
N THR A 112 3.35 -1.43 -14.33
CA THR A 112 4.14 -2.45 -13.62
C THR A 112 5.25 -1.76 -12.83
N ILE A 113 5.41 -2.13 -11.56
CA ILE A 113 6.52 -1.65 -10.72
C ILE A 113 7.53 -2.79 -10.56
N ILE A 114 8.79 -2.50 -10.89
CA ILE A 114 9.94 -3.40 -10.76
C ILE A 114 10.95 -2.70 -9.85
N GLY A 115 11.61 -3.39 -8.94
CA GLY A 115 12.61 -2.77 -8.06
C GLY A 115 12.87 -3.60 -6.84
N LYS A 116 13.83 -3.18 -6.00
CA LYS A 116 14.23 -3.88 -4.77
C LYS A 116 13.26 -3.72 -3.58
N SER A 117 12.04 -3.27 -3.85
CA SER A 117 10.87 -3.61 -3.03
C SER A 117 9.99 -4.70 -3.69
N PRO A 118 10.51 -5.85 -4.14
CA PRO A 118 9.67 -6.92 -4.63
C PRO A 118 9.16 -7.68 -3.41
N GLN A 119 7.87 -7.96 -3.39
CA GLN A 119 7.25 -9.07 -2.65
C GLN A 119 8.01 -9.53 -1.38
N GLN A 120 7.79 -8.87 -0.25
CA GLN A 120 8.16 -9.41 1.08
C GLN A 120 9.67 -9.63 1.31
N SER A 121 10.56 -8.91 0.62
CA SER A 121 12.01 -9.02 0.85
C SER A 121 12.50 -8.07 1.96
N CYS A 122 13.02 -8.62 3.05
CA CYS A 122 13.73 -7.87 4.10
C CYS A 122 15.21 -7.68 3.71
N THR A 123 15.68 -6.44 3.64
CA THR A 123 17.11 -6.14 3.42
C THR A 123 17.75 -5.61 4.70
N LEU A 124 18.81 -6.27 5.17
CA LEU A 124 19.59 -5.81 6.32
C LEU A 124 20.48 -4.62 5.91
N ILE A 125 20.37 -3.53 6.67
CA ILE A 125 21.22 -2.34 6.50
C ILE A 125 22.17 -2.27 7.70
N LEU A 126 23.48 -2.29 7.45
CA LEU A 126 24.49 -2.18 8.50
C LEU A 126 24.60 -0.74 9.00
N PHE A 127 24.99 -0.56 10.26
CA PHE A 127 25.21 0.76 10.84
C PHE A 127 26.20 1.58 10.01
N GLY A 128 25.82 2.83 9.71
CA GLY A 128 26.63 3.76 8.92
C GLY A 128 26.65 3.50 7.40
N GLN A 129 25.88 2.54 6.90
CA GLN A 129 25.71 2.32 5.46
C GLN A 129 24.51 3.09 4.92
N THR A 130 24.66 3.71 3.75
CA THR A 130 23.55 4.27 2.99
C THR A 130 22.87 3.16 2.21
N PHE A 131 21.56 3.01 2.37
CA PHE A 131 20.78 2.07 1.58
C PHE A 131 20.23 2.79 0.35
N VAL A 132 20.55 2.28 -0.84
CA VAL A 132 19.97 2.78 -2.09
C VAL A 132 19.19 1.67 -2.77
N SER A 133 17.95 1.97 -3.14
CA SER A 133 17.07 1.08 -3.90
C SER A 133 16.51 1.80 -5.11
N GLN A 134 16.52 1.12 -6.25
CA GLN A 134 15.92 1.65 -7.47
C GLN A 134 14.54 1.05 -7.69
N LEU A 135 13.58 1.92 -7.96
CA LEU A 135 12.25 1.57 -8.46
C LEU A 135 12.17 1.93 -9.95
N ILE A 136 11.62 1.03 -10.74
CA ILE A 136 11.39 1.12 -12.17
C ILE A 136 9.89 0.98 -12.39
N LEU A 137 9.31 1.90 -13.16
CA LEU A 137 7.93 1.80 -13.60
C LEU A 137 7.89 1.53 -15.09
N ILE A 138 7.00 0.63 -15.49
CA ILE A 138 6.67 0.36 -16.88
C ILE A 138 5.23 0.78 -17.14
N ASN A 139 5.08 1.72 -18.06
CA ASN A 139 3.81 2.11 -18.61
C ASN A 139 3.34 1.06 -19.64
N ASN A 140 2.32 0.31 -19.27
CA ASN A 140 1.76 -0.77 -20.09
C ASN A 140 0.79 -0.27 -21.19
N CYS A 141 0.63 1.03 -21.33
CA CYS A 141 -0.35 1.68 -22.21
C CYS A 141 0.24 2.22 -23.52
N GLY A 142 1.57 2.10 -23.68
CA GLY A 142 2.30 2.70 -24.80
C GLY A 142 2.60 4.19 -24.63
N SER A 143 3.18 4.80 -25.67
CA SER A 143 3.80 6.14 -25.62
C SER A 143 2.84 7.32 -25.50
N ASN A 144 1.52 7.11 -25.69
CA ASN A 144 0.52 8.18 -25.68
C ASN A 144 -0.01 8.51 -24.28
N VAL A 145 0.38 7.71 -23.29
CA VAL A 145 0.07 7.91 -21.88
C VAL A 145 1.39 8.09 -21.15
N THR A 146 1.42 8.89 -20.10
CA THR A 146 2.63 9.11 -19.30
C THR A 146 2.34 8.85 -17.83
N ILE A 147 3.33 8.34 -17.11
CA ILE A 147 3.27 8.23 -15.66
C ILE A 147 3.66 9.60 -15.11
N ILE A 148 2.73 10.25 -14.41
CA ILE A 148 2.89 11.63 -13.92
C ILE A 148 3.40 11.69 -12.47
N ASP A 149 3.20 10.62 -11.69
CA ASP A 149 3.64 10.55 -10.31
C ASP A 149 3.81 9.09 -9.85
N MET A 150 4.63 8.91 -8.82
CA MET A 150 4.88 7.65 -8.14
C MET A 150 4.96 7.92 -6.64
N THR A 151 3.90 7.61 -5.90
CA THR A 151 3.95 7.72 -4.45
C THR A 151 4.63 6.51 -3.82
N THR A 152 5.54 6.75 -2.87
CA THR A 152 6.16 5.72 -2.03
C THR A 152 5.85 5.96 -0.56
N LEU A 153 5.64 4.88 0.20
CA LEU A 153 5.62 4.91 1.66
C LEU A 153 6.94 4.27 2.13
N ALA A 154 7.75 5.04 2.86
CA ALA A 154 9.06 4.61 3.32
C ALA A 154 9.27 4.98 4.79
N PHE A 155 10.23 4.32 5.45
CA PHE A 155 10.57 4.61 6.84
C PHE A 155 11.15 6.03 6.99
N PRO A 156 11.03 6.65 8.18
CA PRO A 156 11.66 7.94 8.45
C PRO A 156 13.15 7.92 8.12
N GLY A 157 13.61 8.87 7.29
CA GLY A 157 15.00 8.96 6.84
C GLY A 157 15.23 8.47 5.41
N MET A 158 14.31 7.69 4.83
CA MET A 158 14.35 7.39 3.39
C MET A 158 13.77 8.54 2.55
N VAL A 159 14.52 8.95 1.54
CA VAL A 159 14.17 10.03 0.61
C VAL A 159 13.95 9.44 -0.77
N ARG A 160 12.84 9.85 -1.42
CA ARG A 160 12.56 9.54 -2.82
C ARG A 160 13.08 10.66 -3.70
N GLU A 161 13.92 10.30 -4.67
CA GLU A 161 14.35 11.22 -5.71
C GLU A 161 13.22 11.51 -6.72
N SER A 162 13.43 12.47 -7.61
CA SER A 162 12.48 12.74 -8.70
C SER A 162 12.50 11.62 -9.73
N SER A 163 11.33 11.21 -10.22
CA SER A 163 11.24 10.19 -11.26
C SER A 163 11.84 10.69 -12.58
N THR A 164 12.74 9.92 -13.17
CA THR A 164 13.39 10.21 -14.45
C THR A 164 12.90 9.23 -15.51
N GLN A 165 12.59 9.75 -16.70
CA GLN A 165 12.16 8.93 -17.83
C GLN A 165 13.37 8.32 -18.54
N LEU A 166 13.47 6.98 -18.61
CA LEU A 166 14.51 6.28 -19.37
C LEU A 166 14.18 6.21 -20.85
N ASN A 167 12.91 5.96 -21.16
CA ASN A 167 12.39 5.88 -22.52
C ASN A 167 10.88 6.20 -22.52
N THR A 168 10.23 6.09 -23.68
CA THR A 168 8.79 6.45 -23.83
C THR A 168 7.83 5.70 -22.90
N THR A 169 8.21 4.54 -22.36
CA THR A 169 7.35 3.74 -21.49
C THR A 169 7.97 3.39 -20.14
N THR A 170 9.26 3.64 -19.94
CA THR A 170 10.00 3.23 -18.73
C THR A 170 10.51 4.44 -17.97
N TYR A 171 10.26 4.43 -16.67
CA TYR A 171 10.67 5.47 -15.72
C TYR A 171 11.42 4.83 -14.56
N TYR A 172 12.32 5.57 -13.91
CA TYR A 172 12.97 5.12 -12.68
C TYR A 172 12.98 6.21 -11.62
N SER A 173 13.06 5.79 -10.36
CA SER A 173 13.26 6.65 -9.20
C SER A 173 14.15 5.92 -8.21
N ASP A 174 15.13 6.62 -7.67
CA ASP A 174 15.96 6.09 -6.59
C ASP A 174 15.35 6.45 -5.23
N LEU A 175 15.54 5.54 -4.28
CA LEU A 175 15.22 5.69 -2.86
C LEU A 175 16.53 5.60 -2.09
N SER A 176 16.87 6.62 -1.29
CA SER A 176 18.13 6.76 -0.54
C SER A 176 17.94 7.14 0.92
#